data_AF-A0A3L7UKI7-F1
#
_entry.id   AF-A0A3L7UKI7-F1
#
_cell.length_a   1.000
_cell.length_b   1.000
_cell.length_c   1.000
_cell.angle_alpha   90.00
_cell.angle_beta   90.00
_cell.angle_gamma   90.00
#
_symmetry.space_group_name_H-M   'P 1'
#
loop_
_entity.id
_entity.type
_entity.pdbx_description
1 polymer ?
#
loop_
_entity_poly.entity_id
_entity_poly.type
_entity_poly.pdbx_seq_one_letter_code
_entity_poly.pdbx_strand_id
1 'polypeptide(L)'
;MVTRFIGRHWWNRRLQVAGFLWLAFALGWVGAGTGRAVGPDGFRKLSPGVLTVIPPDTSARNALERSDILEITLGRSDRIWIPKQDPIGGTFVERAKNRALYRDIWCLEFAFKMPRLIDVDVPAPDLQMRRKRLWYLVYRVKNVGGIRPVVVQNGPVTSEKFEKPIRFLPHFVLESVEGLSPAEGATSYRAYLDRLVPSAVGPIRRREDPRIELFDSARMAATDIASGEERWGVAIWEDIDPRIDFFSIFVRGLSNAIRWREDPLAVFSKESVPGAQTEYALESLRLDFWRPGDERNEVDEEMQVGHAGLFESMSLGTKVLEAFGRPRLTKSTPADGLDQLGLSWRDLLEPVVAAGLEPVITAGAGGEIDRTVLSSLLPLEKVVKRLAAMKNPATRGPAVRNLLGDLGIQWLEELSRGLAAPLDPNQEVLRTASLKRIGVTPADLASQPLPALANVIHSLDAIGRKGVSQSDSRQAVAAAVFGPAARRLESLAEEIATARTLVVLNGLQLDRKKVEAGGPRAAFDAVRIEVAAEPDQAKRALLLQGLFGPQGPALYAAATAVHEGIDHAWVFRYENNAGEP
;
A
#
# COMPACT_ATOMS: atom_id res chain seq x y z
N MET A 1 2.95 64.55 -42.46
CA MET A 1 1.70 65.20 -42.02
C MET A 1 1.53 64.91 -40.53
N VAL A 2 1.56 65.92 -39.65
CA VAL A 2 0.37 66.73 -39.24
C VAL A 2 -0.66 65.77 -38.62
N THR A 3 -0.67 65.48 -37.31
CA THR A 3 -0.78 66.31 -36.08
C THR A 3 -2.16 66.98 -35.89
N ARG A 4 -2.83 66.67 -34.75
CA ARG A 4 -3.65 67.55 -33.85
C ARG A 4 -5.16 67.23 -33.60
N PHE A 5 -5.46 67.21 -32.29
CA PHE A 5 -6.66 67.73 -31.57
C PHE A 5 -7.99 66.95 -31.74
N ILE A 6 -8.93 66.90 -30.77
CA ILE A 6 -9.50 67.88 -29.80
C ILE A 6 -9.74 67.17 -28.43
N GLY A 7 -9.48 67.72 -27.22
CA GLY A 7 -10.30 68.65 -26.37
C GLY A 7 -11.38 67.91 -25.54
N ARG A 8 -11.79 68.22 -24.28
CA ARG A 8 -11.71 69.33 -23.28
C ARG A 8 -11.72 68.70 -21.84
N HIS A 9 -11.15 69.19 -20.72
CA HIS A 9 -11.10 70.47 -19.93
C HIS A 9 -12.07 70.52 -18.69
N TRP A 10 -11.54 70.97 -17.53
CA TRP A 10 -12.17 71.29 -16.19
C TRP A 10 -12.32 70.12 -15.18
N TRP A 11 -12.12 70.26 -13.85
CA TRP A 11 -11.94 71.46 -12.98
C TRP A 11 -10.93 71.31 -11.80
N ASN A 12 -10.74 72.39 -11.02
CA ASN A 12 -9.67 72.63 -10.01
C ASN A 12 -10.03 72.30 -8.54
N ARG A 13 -8.99 72.06 -7.70
CA ARG A 13 -8.64 72.71 -6.39
C ARG A 13 -7.49 71.92 -5.72
N ARG A 14 -6.24 72.39 -5.53
CA ARG A 14 -5.61 73.53 -4.78
C ARG A 14 -5.50 73.40 -3.26
N LEU A 15 -4.28 73.73 -2.79
CA LEU A 15 -3.71 73.97 -1.44
C LEU A 15 -3.06 72.74 -0.76
N GLN A 16 -1.72 72.62 -0.65
CA GLN A 16 -0.69 73.48 -0.01
C GLN A 16 -0.81 73.62 1.52
N VAL A 17 0.10 72.96 2.24
CA VAL A 17 0.92 73.55 3.32
C VAL A 17 2.35 73.00 3.14
N ALA A 18 3.37 73.80 3.45
CA ALA A 18 4.78 73.48 3.19
C ALA A 18 5.69 73.74 4.40
N GLY A 19 6.87 73.11 4.39
CA GLY A 19 8.03 73.48 5.20
C GLY A 19 8.29 72.60 6.45
N PHE A 20 9.51 72.53 6.97
CA PHE A 20 10.82 72.98 6.44
C PHE A 20 11.96 72.34 7.28
N LEU A 21 13.22 72.47 6.83
CA LEU A 21 14.53 72.08 7.45
C LEU A 21 15.17 70.80 6.84
N TRP A 22 16.21 70.86 5.99
CA TRP A 22 17.61 71.32 6.14
C TRP A 22 18.50 70.43 7.06
N LEU A 23 19.36 69.57 6.48
CA LEU A 23 20.80 69.86 6.28
C LEU A 23 21.56 68.82 5.40
N ALA A 24 22.49 69.34 4.59
CA ALA A 24 23.77 68.79 4.07
C ALA A 24 24.03 67.28 3.78
N PHE A 25 24.24 67.01 2.48
CA PHE A 25 25.32 66.22 1.84
C PHE A 25 26.31 65.38 2.70
N ALA A 26 26.43 64.09 2.39
CA ALA A 26 27.67 63.45 1.89
C ALA A 26 27.38 62.05 1.27
N LEU A 27 28.15 61.63 0.26
CA LEU A 27 28.00 60.31 -0.38
C LEU A 27 28.54 59.17 0.50
N GLY A 28 27.84 58.04 0.48
CA GLY A 28 28.32 56.77 1.03
C GLY A 28 27.55 55.57 0.46
N TRP A 29 28.03 55.00 -0.64
CA TRP A 29 27.54 53.70 -1.12
C TRP A 29 28.00 52.62 -0.14
N VAL A 30 27.08 52.13 0.70
CA VAL A 30 27.28 50.91 1.50
C VAL A 30 26.21 49.92 1.09
N GLY A 31 26.63 48.76 0.59
CA GLY A 31 25.71 47.73 0.11
C GLY A 31 24.81 47.23 1.24
N ALA A 32 23.52 47.09 0.96
CA ALA A 32 22.56 46.48 1.88
C ALA A 32 22.83 44.97 2.00
N GLY A 33 23.81 44.61 2.83
CA GLY A 33 23.97 43.25 3.31
C GLY A 33 22.72 42.85 4.10
N THR A 34 21.88 41.99 3.51
CA THR A 34 20.69 41.45 4.18
C THR A 34 21.13 40.48 5.28
N GLY A 35 21.39 41.04 6.46
CA GLY A 35 21.63 40.28 7.68
C GLY A 35 20.43 39.36 7.96
N ARG A 36 20.57 38.07 7.65
CA ARG A 36 19.58 37.05 8.01
C ARG A 36 19.49 36.98 9.53
N ALA A 37 18.32 37.33 10.08
CA ALA A 37 18.03 37.11 11.48
C ALA A 37 18.16 35.61 11.81
N VAL A 38 19.01 35.30 12.79
CA VAL A 38 19.22 33.96 13.33
C VAL A 38 18.11 33.69 14.36
N GLY A 39 17.47 32.53 14.29
CA GLY A 39 16.50 32.09 15.33
C GLY A 39 17.22 31.68 16.61
N PRO A 40 16.52 31.65 17.77
CA PRO A 40 17.15 31.32 19.06
C PRO A 40 17.84 29.95 19.09
N ASP A 41 17.38 29.00 18.27
CA ASP A 41 17.87 27.61 18.25
C ASP A 41 19.00 27.36 17.22
N GLY A 42 19.65 28.41 16.71
CA GLY A 42 20.81 28.32 15.80
C GLY A 42 20.49 27.91 14.35
N PHE A 43 19.32 27.33 14.09
CA PHE A 43 18.85 26.99 12.74
C PHE A 43 18.40 28.22 11.94
N ARG A 44 18.51 28.14 10.61
CA ARG A 44 17.84 29.09 9.71
C ARG A 44 16.33 28.90 9.84
N LYS A 45 15.61 29.93 10.27
CA LYS A 45 14.14 29.93 10.19
C LYS A 45 13.73 29.78 8.72
N LEU A 46 13.18 28.61 8.39
CA LEU A 46 12.67 28.32 7.05
C LEU A 46 11.42 29.16 6.79
N SER A 47 11.16 29.47 5.52
CA SER A 47 9.90 30.15 5.16
C SER A 47 8.71 29.25 5.49
N PRO A 48 7.56 29.80 5.92
CA PRO A 48 6.34 29.02 6.08
C PRO A 48 6.02 28.21 4.81
N GLY A 49 5.66 26.93 4.96
CA GLY A 49 5.38 26.01 3.85
C GLY A 49 6.58 25.23 3.28
N VAL A 50 7.82 25.53 3.68
CA VAL A 50 9.01 24.78 3.22
C VAL A 50 9.23 23.48 4.00
N LEU A 51 8.72 23.41 5.24
CA LEU A 51 8.80 22.26 6.11
C LEU A 51 7.36 21.85 6.49
N THR A 52 6.97 20.64 6.11
CA THR A 52 5.76 20.00 6.63
C THR A 52 6.04 19.54 8.06
N VAL A 53 5.21 19.94 9.02
CA VAL A 53 5.28 19.43 10.40
C VAL A 53 4.02 18.61 10.68
N ILE A 54 4.23 17.37 11.11
CA ILE A 54 3.19 16.42 11.50
C ILE A 54 3.15 16.37 13.02
N PRO A 55 2.00 16.67 13.65
CA PRO A 55 1.88 16.55 15.08
C PRO A 55 2.01 15.09 15.52
N PRO A 56 2.60 14.83 16.70
CA PRO A 56 2.64 13.48 17.28
C PRO A 56 1.21 12.97 17.51
N ASP A 57 0.94 11.67 17.29
CA ASP A 57 -0.31 11.13 17.82
C ASP A 57 -0.26 11.15 19.36
N THR A 58 -1.33 11.69 19.92
CA THR A 58 -1.54 11.81 21.38
C THR A 58 -2.82 11.09 21.80
N SER A 59 -3.36 10.22 20.95
CA SER A 59 -4.60 9.50 21.21
C SER A 59 -4.47 8.58 22.44
N ALA A 60 -5.09 9.00 23.55
CA ALA A 60 -5.03 8.26 24.81
C ALA A 60 -5.63 6.84 24.74
N ARG A 61 -6.38 6.52 23.67
CA ARG A 61 -6.91 5.17 23.41
C ARG A 61 -5.80 4.13 23.23
N ASN A 62 -4.64 4.50 22.67
CA ASN A 62 -3.54 3.56 22.51
C ASN A 62 -2.93 3.15 23.88
N ALA A 63 -3.00 4.01 24.90
CA ALA A 63 -2.35 3.80 26.22
C ALA A 63 -3.16 2.92 27.20
N LEU A 64 -4.45 2.69 26.90
CA LEU A 64 -5.34 1.77 27.62
C LEU A 64 -5.96 0.80 26.63
N GLU A 65 -5.27 -0.31 26.40
CA GLU A 65 -5.78 -1.41 25.60
C GLU A 65 -6.50 -2.42 26.48
N ARG A 66 -7.48 -3.13 25.92
CA ARG A 66 -8.14 -4.26 26.59
C ARG A 66 -8.18 -5.46 25.67
N SER A 67 -7.66 -6.58 26.15
CA SER A 67 -7.67 -7.85 25.41
C SER A 67 -7.82 -9.05 26.35
N ASP A 68 -8.18 -10.19 25.78
CA ASP A 68 -8.18 -11.48 26.46
C ASP A 68 -6.77 -12.09 26.44
N ILE A 69 -6.40 -12.85 27.48
CA ILE A 69 -5.16 -13.66 27.46
C ILE A 69 -5.51 -15.01 26.80
N LEU A 70 -5.30 -15.10 25.49
CA LEU A 70 -5.79 -16.20 24.64
C LEU A 70 -5.24 -17.57 25.01
N GLU A 71 -4.02 -17.65 25.54
CA GLU A 71 -3.42 -18.89 26.05
C GLU A 71 -4.17 -19.43 27.27
N ILE A 72 -4.91 -18.57 27.97
CA ILE A 72 -5.81 -18.95 29.06
C ILE A 72 -7.24 -19.15 28.55
N THR A 73 -7.78 -18.21 27.78
CA THR A 73 -9.20 -18.25 27.37
C THR A 73 -9.49 -19.32 26.32
N LEU A 74 -8.57 -19.56 25.39
CA LEU A 74 -8.63 -20.62 24.38
C LEU A 74 -7.77 -21.82 24.81
N GLY A 75 -6.49 -21.60 25.09
CA GLY A 75 -5.51 -22.67 25.40
C GLY A 75 -5.78 -23.45 26.70
N ARG A 76 -6.50 -22.84 27.66
CA ARG A 76 -6.96 -23.50 28.91
C ARG A 76 -8.49 -23.52 29.04
N SER A 77 -9.18 -23.65 27.92
CA SER A 77 -10.63 -23.92 27.86
C SER A 77 -11.06 -25.16 28.66
N ASP A 78 -10.15 -26.12 28.90
CA ASP A 78 -10.36 -27.27 29.80
C ASP A 78 -10.51 -26.90 31.29
N ARG A 79 -10.29 -25.63 31.65
CA ARG A 79 -10.43 -25.09 33.02
C ARG A 79 -11.63 -24.15 33.17
N ILE A 80 -12.51 -24.06 32.17
CA ILE A 80 -13.80 -23.37 32.30
C ILE A 80 -14.69 -24.14 33.30
N TRP A 81 -15.19 -23.44 34.32
CA TRP A 81 -16.14 -24.00 35.29
C TRP A 81 -17.05 -22.89 35.81
N ILE A 82 -18.25 -23.27 36.28
CA ILE A 82 -19.23 -22.32 36.83
C ILE A 82 -19.27 -22.50 38.36
N PRO A 83 -18.86 -21.49 39.15
CA PRO A 83 -18.95 -21.53 40.61
C PRO A 83 -20.40 -21.56 41.10
N LYS A 84 -20.64 -22.33 42.17
CA LYS A 84 -21.95 -22.44 42.83
C LYS A 84 -22.20 -21.38 43.91
N GLN A 85 -21.14 -20.76 44.42
CA GLN A 85 -21.17 -19.83 45.56
C GLN A 85 -20.41 -18.53 45.28
N ASP A 86 -19.35 -18.59 44.47
CA ASP A 86 -18.58 -17.40 44.05
C ASP A 86 -19.11 -16.78 42.74
N PRO A 87 -18.79 -15.51 42.43
CA PRO A 87 -19.07 -14.90 41.13
C PRO A 87 -18.28 -15.56 39.98
N ILE A 88 -18.94 -15.73 38.83
CA ILE A 88 -18.34 -16.30 37.60
C ILE A 88 -17.05 -15.56 37.18
N GLY A 89 -17.02 -14.24 37.30
CA GLY A 89 -15.84 -13.40 37.02
C GLY A 89 -14.64 -13.62 37.95
N GLY A 90 -14.77 -14.42 39.02
CA GLY A 90 -13.66 -14.84 39.88
C GLY A 90 -12.89 -16.05 39.37
N THR A 91 -13.42 -16.78 38.37
CA THR A 91 -12.81 -18.00 37.84
C THR A 91 -11.55 -17.73 37.03
N PHE A 92 -10.66 -18.72 36.91
CA PHE A 92 -9.36 -18.58 36.23
C PHE A 92 -9.49 -18.07 34.79
N VAL A 93 -10.42 -18.63 34.01
CA VAL A 93 -10.64 -18.26 32.60
C VAL A 93 -11.33 -16.90 32.47
N GLU A 94 -12.37 -16.61 33.26
CA GLU A 94 -13.05 -15.30 33.18
C GLU A 94 -12.16 -14.16 33.67
N ARG A 95 -11.28 -14.40 34.65
CA ARG A 95 -10.28 -13.41 35.11
C ARG A 95 -9.24 -13.05 34.05
N ALA A 96 -9.07 -13.89 33.03
CA ALA A 96 -8.17 -13.67 31.90
C ALA A 96 -8.80 -12.88 30.75
N LYS A 97 -10.11 -12.62 30.79
CA LYS A 97 -10.81 -11.80 29.80
C LYS A 97 -10.66 -10.30 30.06
N ASN A 98 -10.75 -9.50 29.00
CA ASN A 98 -10.91 -8.04 29.03
C ASN A 98 -9.89 -7.32 29.94
N ARG A 99 -8.64 -7.81 29.93
CA ARG A 99 -7.54 -7.30 30.77
C ARG A 99 -7.10 -5.94 30.27
N ALA A 100 -7.15 -4.93 31.14
CA ALA A 100 -6.53 -3.65 30.89
C ALA A 100 -4.99 -3.80 30.85
N LEU A 101 -4.40 -3.46 29.70
CA LEU A 101 -2.96 -3.37 29.48
C LEU A 101 -2.58 -1.89 29.46
N TYR A 102 -1.80 -1.49 30.47
CA TYR A 102 -1.32 -0.12 30.65
C TYR A 102 0.12 -0.01 30.19
N ARG A 103 0.43 1.01 29.39
CA ARG A 103 1.80 1.28 28.92
C ARG A 103 2.09 2.79 28.82
N ASP A 104 3.33 3.17 29.05
CA ASP A 104 3.84 4.48 28.63
C ASP A 104 3.83 4.54 27.10
N ILE A 105 3.17 5.54 26.52
CA ILE A 105 3.22 5.81 25.08
C ILE A 105 3.94 7.11 24.80
N TRP A 106 4.83 7.09 23.84
CA TRP A 106 5.44 8.28 23.28
C TRP A 106 5.24 8.30 21.77
N CYS A 107 5.14 9.51 21.22
CA CYS A 107 5.19 9.75 19.79
C CYS A 107 6.09 10.96 19.54
N LEU A 108 7.08 10.80 18.68
CA LEU A 108 7.96 11.87 18.22
C LEU A 108 7.18 12.77 17.26
N GLU A 109 7.43 14.08 17.33
CA GLU A 109 6.98 15.01 16.30
C GLU A 109 7.86 14.81 15.06
N PHE A 110 7.23 14.56 13.91
CA PHE A 110 7.91 14.34 12.63
C PHE A 110 7.74 15.56 11.74
N ALA A 111 8.77 15.93 10.99
CA ALA A 111 8.69 16.96 9.98
C ALA A 111 9.55 16.61 8.78
N PHE A 112 9.18 17.05 7.58
CA PHE A 112 9.92 16.74 6.36
C PHE A 112 9.89 17.87 5.32
N LYS A 113 10.95 17.92 4.51
CA LYS A 113 10.94 18.58 3.20
C LYS A 113 10.49 17.57 2.15
N MET A 114 9.87 18.02 1.07
CA MET A 114 9.43 17.13 0.00
C MET A 114 10.54 16.21 -0.50
N PRO A 115 10.25 14.94 -0.82
CA PRO A 115 11.24 14.04 -1.37
C PRO A 115 11.72 14.55 -2.74
N ARG A 116 12.99 14.27 -3.03
CA ARG A 116 13.74 14.84 -4.15
C ARG A 116 14.65 13.81 -4.78
N LEU A 117 15.05 14.06 -6.02
CA LEU A 117 16.05 13.27 -6.73
C LEU A 117 17.42 13.94 -6.67
N ILE A 118 18.51 13.16 -6.60
CA ILE A 118 19.89 13.64 -6.75
C ILE A 118 20.76 12.61 -7.43
N ASP A 119 21.61 13.04 -8.37
CA ASP A 119 22.63 12.17 -8.94
C ASP A 119 23.92 12.24 -8.12
N VAL A 120 24.39 11.09 -7.66
CA VAL A 120 25.62 10.94 -6.86
C VAL A 120 26.42 9.76 -7.38
N ASP A 121 27.74 9.85 -7.26
CA ASP A 121 28.65 8.74 -7.51
C ASP A 121 28.66 7.81 -6.28
N VAL A 122 28.18 6.58 -6.48
CA VAL A 122 28.05 5.54 -5.44
C VAL A 122 29.06 4.43 -5.72
N PRO A 123 29.79 3.92 -4.71
CA PRO A 123 30.68 2.78 -4.89
C PRO A 123 29.87 1.52 -5.21
N ALA A 124 30.19 0.86 -6.32
CA ALA A 124 29.58 -0.40 -6.72
C ALA A 124 30.41 -1.62 -6.25
N PRO A 125 29.85 -2.86 -6.27
CA PRO A 125 30.54 -4.06 -5.79
C PRO A 125 31.85 -4.42 -6.53
N ASP A 126 32.04 -3.87 -7.73
CA ASP A 126 33.28 -3.98 -8.53
C ASP A 126 34.35 -2.94 -8.14
N LEU A 127 34.15 -2.24 -7.02
CA LEU A 127 35.00 -1.16 -6.50
C LEU A 127 35.08 0.08 -7.43
N GLN A 128 34.19 0.19 -8.42
CA GLN A 128 34.11 1.36 -9.29
C GLN A 128 33.05 2.34 -8.77
N MET A 129 33.29 3.64 -8.98
CA MET A 129 32.28 4.66 -8.73
C MET A 129 31.29 4.68 -9.90
N ARG A 130 30.01 4.50 -9.62
CA ARG A 130 28.94 4.56 -10.62
C ARG A 130 28.01 5.72 -10.31
N ARG A 131 27.71 6.54 -11.31
CA ARG A 131 26.70 7.59 -11.22
C ARG A 131 25.33 6.93 -11.05
N LYS A 132 24.68 7.13 -9.91
CA LYS A 132 23.31 6.66 -9.63
C LYS A 132 22.37 7.85 -9.38
N ARG A 133 21.15 7.71 -9.90
CA ARG A 133 19.98 8.51 -9.53
C ARG A 133 19.48 8.01 -8.17
N LEU A 134 19.50 8.86 -7.15
CA LEU A 134 19.04 8.55 -5.80
C LEU A 134 17.77 9.33 -5.49
N TRP A 135 16.82 8.66 -4.83
CA TRP A 135 15.64 9.31 -4.25
C TRP A 135 15.94 9.54 -2.76
N TYR A 136 15.56 10.69 -2.20
CA TYR A 136 15.79 10.95 -0.77
C TYR A 136 14.71 11.83 -0.14
N LEU A 137 14.53 11.65 1.18
CA LEU A 137 13.66 12.45 2.03
C LEU A 137 14.50 13.05 3.16
N VAL A 138 14.57 14.39 3.24
CA VAL A 138 15.12 15.06 4.43
C VAL A 138 14.03 15.29 5.44
N TYR A 139 14.26 14.79 6.64
CA TYR A 139 13.31 14.86 7.74
C TYR A 139 13.95 15.44 9.00
N ARG A 140 13.10 15.78 9.97
CA ARG A 140 13.46 16.21 11.31
C ARG A 140 12.55 15.48 12.30
N VAL A 141 13.14 14.87 13.32
CA VAL A 141 12.43 14.31 14.46
C VAL A 141 12.65 15.17 15.70
N LYS A 142 11.61 15.36 16.50
CA LYS A 142 11.66 16.06 17.78
C LYS A 142 11.06 15.21 18.88
N ASN A 143 11.77 15.07 19.99
CA ASN A 143 11.24 14.45 21.19
C ASN A 143 10.38 15.46 21.98
N VAL A 144 9.08 15.19 22.05
CA VAL A 144 8.07 15.99 22.76
C VAL A 144 7.60 15.31 24.07
N GLY A 145 8.28 14.25 24.49
CA GLY A 145 7.87 13.39 25.58
C GLY A 145 6.81 12.36 25.19
N GLY A 146 6.04 11.91 26.18
CA GLY A 146 4.95 10.96 26.01
C GLY A 146 3.88 11.08 27.09
N ILE A 147 2.93 10.15 27.09
CA ILE A 147 1.85 10.01 28.06
C ILE A 147 1.98 8.69 28.84
N ARG A 148 1.81 8.77 30.17
CA ARG A 148 1.70 7.61 31.06
C ARG A 148 0.25 7.50 31.57
N PRO A 149 -0.39 6.32 31.53
CA PRO A 149 -1.64 6.09 32.23
C PRO A 149 -1.40 6.03 33.75
N VAL A 150 -2.22 6.74 34.52
CA VAL A 150 -2.19 6.75 35.98
C VAL A 150 -3.48 6.15 36.50
N VAL A 151 -3.35 5.06 37.26
CA VAL A 151 -4.48 4.36 37.88
C VAL A 151 -4.71 4.92 39.28
N VAL A 152 -5.69 5.80 39.42
CA VAL A 152 -6.16 6.29 40.72
C VAL A 152 -6.91 5.15 41.43
N GLN A 153 -6.63 4.90 42.72
CA GLN A 153 -7.35 3.88 43.49
C GLN A 153 -8.86 4.14 43.45
N ASN A 154 -9.62 3.16 42.93
CA ASN A 154 -11.07 3.22 42.73
C ASN A 154 -11.57 4.39 41.87
N GLY A 155 -10.71 5.02 41.07
CA GLY A 155 -11.03 6.14 40.18
C GLY A 155 -10.93 5.79 38.69
N PRO A 156 -11.30 6.72 37.80
CA PRO A 156 -11.02 6.59 36.37
C PRO A 156 -9.50 6.61 36.11
N VAL A 157 -9.08 5.96 35.03
CA VAL A 157 -7.70 6.05 34.53
C VAL A 157 -7.49 7.45 33.96
N THR A 158 -6.51 8.17 34.47
CA THR A 158 -6.06 9.46 33.92
C THR A 158 -4.76 9.28 33.14
N SER A 159 -4.30 10.32 32.46
CA SER A 159 -2.99 10.34 31.81
C SER A 159 -2.17 11.55 32.24
N GLU A 160 -0.86 11.34 32.43
CA GLU A 160 0.12 12.37 32.75
C GLU A 160 1.19 12.42 31.67
N LYS A 161 1.73 13.61 31.38
CA LYS A 161 2.88 13.73 30.47
C LYS A 161 4.16 13.32 31.17
N PHE A 162 5.07 12.67 30.44
CA PHE A 162 6.43 12.40 30.89
C PHE A 162 7.45 12.92 29.88
N GLU A 163 8.61 13.32 30.39
CA GLU A 163 9.77 13.70 29.60
C GLU A 163 10.91 12.73 29.89
N LYS A 164 11.35 12.00 28.87
CA LYS A 164 12.47 11.04 28.93
C LYS A 164 13.21 11.05 27.58
N PRO A 165 14.50 10.71 27.53
CA PRO A 165 15.16 10.39 26.28
C PRO A 165 14.44 9.24 25.54
N ILE A 166 14.31 9.36 24.23
CA ILE A 166 13.64 8.38 23.37
C ILE A 166 14.61 7.95 22.26
N ARG A 167 14.77 6.64 22.05
CA ARG A 167 15.49 6.14 20.89
C ARG A 167 14.58 6.08 19.68
N PHE A 168 14.84 6.91 18.69
CA PHE A 168 14.21 6.78 17.38
C PHE A 168 14.88 5.63 16.62
N LEU A 169 14.12 4.64 16.19
CA LEU A 169 14.57 3.56 15.33
C LEU A 169 13.96 3.75 13.93
N PRO A 170 14.57 4.60 13.07
CA PRO A 170 14.06 4.85 11.72
C PRO A 170 14.02 3.58 10.89
N HIS A 171 12.88 3.37 10.24
CA HIS A 171 12.67 2.38 9.20
C HIS A 171 11.73 3.06 8.19
N PHE A 172 12.23 3.32 6.98
CA PHE A 172 11.53 4.05 5.94
C PHE A 172 11.30 3.17 4.71
N VAL A 173 10.04 2.86 4.40
CA VAL A 173 9.68 2.06 3.22
C VAL A 173 8.95 2.92 2.20
N LEU A 174 9.49 3.02 0.99
CA LEU A 174 8.79 3.58 -0.17
C LEU A 174 8.03 2.46 -0.86
N GLU A 175 6.71 2.57 -0.96
CA GLU A 175 5.83 1.61 -1.63
C GLU A 175 5.17 2.21 -2.87
N SER A 176 5.07 1.45 -3.96
CA SER A 176 4.19 1.73 -5.10
C SER A 176 3.45 0.44 -5.53
N VAL A 177 2.31 0.59 -6.17
CA VAL A 177 1.53 -0.51 -6.77
C VAL A 177 1.28 -0.31 -8.26
N GLU A 178 2.05 0.57 -8.91
CA GLU A 178 1.88 0.83 -10.34
C GLU A 178 2.24 -0.38 -11.21
N GLY A 179 1.48 -0.59 -12.28
CA GLY A 179 1.77 -1.59 -13.30
C GLY A 179 2.87 -1.10 -14.24
N LEU A 180 4.12 -1.26 -13.85
CA LEU A 180 5.25 -0.65 -14.55
C LEU A 180 5.57 -1.31 -15.91
N SER A 181 5.12 -2.55 -16.19
CA SER A 181 5.26 -3.14 -17.52
C SER A 181 4.11 -4.08 -17.94
N PRO A 182 3.84 -4.24 -19.25
CA PRO A 182 2.81 -5.16 -19.76
C PRO A 182 3.01 -6.64 -19.40
N ALA A 183 4.21 -7.01 -18.93
CA ALA A 183 4.57 -8.37 -18.52
C ALA A 183 4.56 -8.57 -16.99
N GLU A 184 4.44 -7.49 -16.22
CA GLU A 184 4.42 -7.50 -14.74
C GLU A 184 3.01 -7.38 -14.14
N GLY A 185 1.99 -7.26 -15.00
CA GLY A 185 0.60 -7.01 -14.58
C GLY A 185 0.34 -5.54 -14.24
N ALA A 186 -0.93 -5.17 -14.09
CA ALA A 186 -1.33 -3.78 -13.86
C ALA A 186 -1.13 -3.28 -12.41
N THR A 187 -0.71 -4.16 -11.50
CA THR A 187 -0.30 -3.81 -10.15
C THR A 187 0.87 -4.67 -9.68
N SER A 188 2.11 -4.25 -9.95
CA SER A 188 3.29 -4.85 -9.34
C SER A 188 3.56 -4.11 -8.02
N TYR A 189 3.26 -4.76 -6.89
CA TYR A 189 3.63 -4.20 -5.59
C TYR A 189 5.16 -4.16 -5.46
N ARG A 190 5.70 -2.96 -5.30
CA ARG A 190 7.14 -2.73 -5.09
C ARG A 190 7.34 -1.96 -3.80
N ALA A 191 8.19 -2.50 -2.93
CA ALA A 191 8.60 -1.87 -1.69
C ALA A 191 10.12 -1.72 -1.66
N TYR A 192 10.58 -0.52 -1.32
CA TYR A 192 11.98 -0.15 -1.25
C TYR A 192 12.29 0.33 0.16
N LEU A 193 13.07 -0.46 0.90
CA LEU A 193 13.64 -0.05 2.19
C LEU A 193 14.75 0.98 1.97
N ASP A 194 14.88 1.94 2.89
CA ASP A 194 15.97 2.91 2.86
C ASP A 194 17.35 2.24 2.97
N ARG A 195 18.34 2.86 2.30
CA ARG A 195 19.71 2.37 2.17
C ARG A 195 20.69 3.37 2.76
N LEU A 196 21.71 2.84 3.44
CA LEU A 196 22.82 3.65 3.94
C LEU A 196 23.77 3.97 2.77
N VAL A 197 23.70 5.21 2.26
CA VAL A 197 24.56 5.70 1.17
C VAL A 197 25.44 6.86 1.66
N PRO A 198 26.57 6.60 2.36
CA PRO A 198 27.38 7.65 2.97
C PRO A 198 27.93 8.69 1.97
N SER A 199 28.20 8.28 0.72
CA SER A 199 28.68 9.20 -0.33
C SER A 199 27.64 10.25 -0.72
N ALA A 200 26.36 10.00 -0.50
CA ALA A 200 25.25 10.90 -0.83
C ALA A 200 24.91 11.92 0.28
N VAL A 201 25.19 11.62 1.55
CA VAL A 201 24.89 12.51 2.68
C VAL A 201 25.58 13.88 2.52
N GLY A 202 26.84 13.90 2.07
CA GLY A 202 27.59 15.13 1.81
C GLY A 202 26.99 16.01 0.70
N PRO A 203 26.78 15.48 -0.52
CA PRO A 203 26.03 16.13 -1.60
C PRO A 203 24.63 16.63 -1.19
N ILE A 204 23.82 15.79 -0.54
CA ILE A 204 22.47 16.15 -0.10
C ILE A 204 22.55 17.31 0.90
N ARG A 205 23.40 17.24 1.93
CA ARG A 205 23.61 18.34 2.89
C ARG A 205 23.99 19.65 2.18
N ARG A 206 24.88 19.60 1.18
CA ARG A 206 25.27 20.81 0.42
C ARG A 206 24.11 21.43 -0.35
N ARG A 207 23.20 20.62 -0.92
CA ARG A 207 21.99 21.08 -1.62
C ARG A 207 20.93 21.64 -0.66
N GLU A 208 20.81 21.03 0.52
CA GLU A 208 19.68 21.22 1.43
C GLU A 208 19.86 22.34 2.46
N ASP A 209 20.91 22.24 3.27
CA ASP A 209 21.48 23.31 4.08
C ASP A 209 22.87 22.83 4.58
N PRO A 210 23.99 23.46 4.16
CA PRO A 210 25.32 23.07 4.63
C PRO A 210 25.52 23.12 6.16
N ARG A 211 24.62 23.79 6.90
CA ARG A 211 24.72 24.04 8.34
C ARG A 211 24.05 22.97 9.21
N ILE A 212 23.13 22.18 8.66
CA ILE A 212 22.48 21.10 9.43
C ILE A 212 23.36 19.85 9.39
N GLU A 213 23.49 19.17 10.51
CA GLU A 213 24.02 17.81 10.50
C GLU A 213 22.90 16.86 10.05
N LEU A 214 23.14 16.14 8.94
CA LEU A 214 22.25 15.08 8.48
C LEU A 214 22.74 13.74 9.03
N PHE A 215 21.87 13.07 9.76
CA PHE A 215 22.04 11.71 10.24
C PHE A 215 21.42 10.74 9.24
N ASP A 216 22.18 9.72 8.80
CA ASP A 216 21.59 8.54 8.19
C ASP A 216 20.85 7.70 9.26
N SER A 217 20.04 6.73 8.83
CA SER A 217 19.20 5.91 9.71
C SER A 217 19.99 5.19 10.81
N ALA A 218 21.24 4.75 10.53
CA ALA A 218 22.09 4.10 11.52
C ALA A 218 22.65 5.09 12.56
N ARG A 219 23.14 6.25 12.14
CA ARG A 219 23.60 7.32 13.04
C ARG A 219 22.46 7.89 13.89
N MET A 220 21.27 7.98 13.33
CA MET A 220 20.07 8.43 14.03
C MET A 220 19.66 7.44 15.15
N ALA A 221 19.71 6.14 14.87
CA ALA A 221 19.41 5.07 15.83
C ALA A 221 20.47 4.90 16.95
N ALA A 222 21.70 5.41 16.74
CA ALA A 222 22.83 5.13 17.63
C ALA A 222 22.74 5.79 19.02
N THR A 223 21.92 6.83 19.19
CA THR A 223 21.83 7.60 20.45
C THR A 223 20.39 8.04 20.73
N ASP A 224 20.00 8.08 22.01
CA ASP A 224 18.67 8.55 22.41
C ASP A 224 18.55 10.06 22.17
N ILE A 225 17.38 10.52 21.72
CA ILE A 225 17.03 11.93 21.55
C ILE A 225 16.52 12.45 22.90
N ALA A 226 17.17 13.45 23.48
CA ALA A 226 16.78 14.06 24.76
C ALA A 226 15.43 14.80 24.66
N SER A 227 14.75 15.05 25.79
CA SER A 227 13.50 15.82 25.79
C SER A 227 13.71 17.20 25.17
N GLY A 228 12.85 17.59 24.22
CA GLY A 228 12.96 18.85 23.49
C GLY A 228 14.02 18.90 22.38
N GLU A 229 14.91 17.91 22.28
CA GLU A 229 15.95 17.84 21.25
C GLU A 229 15.34 17.58 19.86
N GLU A 230 15.89 18.26 18.85
CA GLU A 230 15.54 18.08 17.44
C GLU A 230 16.75 17.54 16.65
N ARG A 231 16.56 16.49 15.85
CA ARG A 231 17.59 15.95 14.95
C ARG A 231 17.12 15.91 13.52
N TRP A 232 18.02 16.22 12.59
CA TRP A 232 17.77 16.17 11.14
C TRP A 232 18.33 14.89 10.55
N GLY A 233 17.50 14.15 9.82
CA GLY A 233 17.87 12.90 9.18
C GLY A 233 17.66 12.93 7.67
N VAL A 234 18.22 11.92 7.00
CA VAL A 234 17.98 11.66 5.59
C VAL A 234 17.70 10.16 5.38
N ALA A 235 16.56 9.86 4.77
CA ALA A 235 16.27 8.55 4.21
C ALA A 235 16.63 8.58 2.72
N ILE A 236 17.26 7.52 2.20
CA ILE A 236 17.76 7.45 0.83
C ILE A 236 17.34 6.11 0.23
N TRP A 237 16.87 6.11 -1.01
CA TRP A 237 16.55 4.91 -1.76
C TRP A 237 17.37 4.84 -3.06
N GLU A 238 17.81 3.62 -3.37
CA GLU A 238 18.56 3.27 -4.57
C GLU A 238 17.70 2.41 -5.49
N ASP A 239 18.01 2.47 -6.80
CA ASP A 239 17.46 1.57 -7.82
C ASP A 239 15.91 1.52 -7.85
N ILE A 240 15.28 2.65 -7.48
CA ILE A 240 13.86 2.92 -7.70
C ILE A 240 13.58 2.83 -9.20
N ASP A 241 12.48 2.18 -9.56
CA ASP A 241 12.06 2.10 -10.95
C ASP A 241 11.65 3.50 -11.44
N PRO A 242 12.29 4.07 -12.48
CA PRO A 242 12.08 5.46 -12.89
C PRO A 242 10.68 5.71 -13.48
N ARG A 243 9.85 4.67 -13.59
CA ARG A 243 8.46 4.72 -14.07
C ARG A 243 7.44 4.92 -12.94
N ILE A 244 7.88 4.90 -11.69
CA ILE A 244 7.01 5.19 -10.53
C ILE A 244 6.73 6.69 -10.47
N ASP A 245 5.48 7.07 -10.63
CA ASP A 245 4.98 8.44 -10.43
C ASP A 245 4.23 8.60 -9.10
N PHE A 246 3.79 7.49 -8.49
CA PHE A 246 2.97 7.46 -7.27
C PHE A 246 3.56 6.52 -6.24
N PHE A 247 3.76 7.04 -5.04
CA PHE A 247 4.30 6.24 -3.95
C PHE A 247 3.88 6.76 -2.59
N SER A 248 3.87 5.84 -1.61
CA SER A 248 3.71 6.14 -0.20
C SER A 248 5.06 5.92 0.49
N ILE A 249 5.48 6.82 1.38
CA ILE A 249 6.57 6.57 2.33
C ILE A 249 5.95 6.24 3.69
N PHE A 250 6.22 5.03 4.17
CA PHE A 250 5.87 4.59 5.52
C PHE A 250 7.07 4.83 6.45
N VAL A 251 6.85 5.60 7.52
CA VAL A 251 7.86 5.92 8.55
C VAL A 251 7.51 5.20 9.85
N ARG A 252 8.43 4.39 10.35
CA ARG A 252 8.27 3.66 11.61
C ARG A 252 9.24 4.11 12.69
N GLY A 253 8.98 3.67 13.92
CA GLY A 253 9.76 4.02 15.11
C GLY A 253 9.44 5.39 15.69
N LEU A 254 8.51 6.15 15.08
CA LEU A 254 8.05 7.44 15.60
C LEU A 254 7.17 7.30 16.84
N SER A 255 6.44 6.19 16.97
CA SER A 255 5.54 5.85 18.08
C SER A 255 5.90 4.46 18.61
N ASN A 256 5.69 4.22 19.91
CA ASN A 256 5.71 2.87 20.50
C ASN A 256 4.30 2.29 20.71
N ALA A 257 3.28 2.90 20.11
CA ALA A 257 1.95 2.30 20.04
C ALA A 257 2.01 0.99 19.23
N ILE A 258 1.50 -0.08 19.85
CA ILE A 258 1.39 -1.41 19.25
C ILE A 258 -0.05 -1.86 19.40
N ARG A 259 -0.66 -2.35 18.33
CA ARG A 259 -1.90 -3.14 18.41
C ARG A 259 -1.58 -4.63 18.36
N TRP A 260 -2.32 -5.38 19.15
CA TRP A 260 -2.24 -6.84 19.23
C TRP A 260 -3.37 -7.38 18.38
N ARG A 261 -3.06 -8.25 17.41
CA ARG A 261 -4.06 -8.98 16.61
C ARG A 261 -3.91 -10.46 16.88
N GLU A 262 -5.02 -11.17 16.96
CA GLU A 262 -5.02 -12.64 16.93
C GLU A 262 -4.55 -13.08 15.55
N ASP A 263 -3.54 -13.94 15.46
CA ASP A 263 -3.24 -14.61 14.19
C ASP A 263 -4.46 -15.46 13.81
N PRO A 264 -5.09 -15.24 12.63
CA PRO A 264 -6.22 -16.03 12.13
C PRO A 264 -6.03 -17.55 12.13
N LEU A 265 -4.77 -18.00 12.13
CA LEU A 265 -4.35 -19.39 12.02
C LEU A 265 -3.76 -19.92 13.35
N ALA A 266 -3.78 -19.12 14.42
CA ALA A 266 -3.33 -19.51 15.75
C ALA A 266 -4.07 -20.74 16.28
N VAL A 267 -3.31 -21.75 16.73
CA VAL A 267 -3.85 -22.93 17.41
C VAL A 267 -3.31 -22.97 18.83
N PHE A 268 -4.11 -22.45 19.76
CA PHE A 268 -3.78 -22.45 21.18
C PHE A 268 -3.92 -23.85 21.80
N SER A 269 -2.84 -24.35 22.38
CA SER A 269 -2.84 -25.59 23.19
C SER A 269 -2.60 -25.27 24.67
N LYS A 270 -2.59 -26.30 25.52
CA LYS A 270 -2.30 -26.14 26.95
C LYS A 270 -0.85 -25.73 27.21
N GLU A 271 0.02 -25.97 26.23
CA GLU A 271 1.46 -25.73 26.23
C GLU A 271 1.82 -24.39 25.57
N SER A 272 0.86 -23.68 24.96
CA SER A 272 1.06 -22.35 24.38
C SER A 272 1.62 -21.37 25.41
N VAL A 273 2.72 -20.71 25.06
CA VAL A 273 3.39 -19.69 25.86
C VAL A 273 2.74 -18.33 25.60
N PRO A 274 2.50 -17.48 26.62
CA PRO A 274 1.94 -16.14 26.44
C PRO A 274 2.66 -15.31 25.37
N GLY A 275 1.90 -14.80 24.40
CA GLY A 275 2.37 -13.97 23.29
C GLY A 275 3.04 -14.73 22.14
N ALA A 276 3.01 -16.07 22.13
CA ALA A 276 3.64 -16.89 21.08
C ALA A 276 2.82 -17.01 19.77
N GLN A 277 1.55 -16.59 19.80
CA GLN A 277 0.61 -16.68 18.65
C GLN A 277 -0.21 -15.39 18.53
N THR A 278 0.44 -14.24 18.75
CA THR A 278 -0.16 -12.92 18.65
C THR A 278 0.69 -12.06 17.73
N GLU A 279 0.04 -11.39 16.78
CA GLU A 279 0.71 -10.47 15.87
C GLU A 279 0.76 -9.06 16.47
N TYR A 280 1.87 -8.37 16.23
CA TYR A 280 2.10 -7.01 16.73
C TYR A 280 2.27 -6.08 15.56
N ALA A 281 1.31 -5.16 15.35
CA ALA A 281 1.51 -4.04 14.44
C ALA A 281 2.04 -2.84 15.21
N LEU A 282 3.16 -2.29 14.75
CA LEU A 282 3.63 -0.97 15.15
C LEU A 282 2.91 0.12 14.36
N GLU A 283 2.53 1.18 15.05
CA GLU A 283 1.99 2.38 14.43
C GLU A 283 3.06 3.03 13.53
N SER A 284 2.66 3.29 12.28
CA SER A 284 3.47 3.77 11.17
C SER A 284 2.84 5.04 10.60
N LEU A 285 3.65 6.02 10.24
CA LEU A 285 3.18 7.23 9.58
C LEU A 285 3.24 7.02 8.06
N ARG A 286 2.08 6.96 7.39
CA ARG A 286 1.98 6.95 5.92
C ARG A 286 1.98 8.38 5.39
N LEU A 287 2.84 8.64 4.40
CA LEU A 287 2.97 9.90 3.67
C LEU A 287 2.82 9.63 2.17
N ASP A 288 1.86 10.27 1.50
CA ASP A 288 1.59 10.01 0.07
C ASP A 288 2.18 11.10 -0.84
N PHE A 289 2.72 10.70 -1.99
CA PHE A 289 3.44 11.57 -2.92
C PHE A 289 3.12 11.27 -4.40
N TRP A 290 3.24 12.32 -5.23
CA TRP A 290 3.18 12.30 -6.70
C TRP A 290 4.51 12.87 -7.24
N ARG A 291 5.10 12.29 -8.29
CA ARG A 291 6.19 12.88 -9.09
C ARG A 291 5.66 13.40 -10.45
N PRO A 292 5.73 14.70 -10.76
CA PRO A 292 5.39 15.20 -12.10
C PRO A 292 6.48 14.82 -13.10
N GLY A 293 6.13 14.15 -14.20
CA GLY A 293 7.08 13.83 -15.26
C GLY A 293 6.57 12.79 -16.26
N ASP A 294 7.39 12.53 -17.28
CA ASP A 294 7.38 11.29 -18.05
C ASP A 294 8.79 10.65 -17.97
N GLU A 295 8.95 9.39 -18.38
CA GLU A 295 10.25 8.68 -18.39
C GLU A 295 11.37 9.40 -19.16
N ARG A 296 11.04 10.43 -19.96
CA ARG A 296 11.94 11.09 -20.92
C ARG A 296 12.45 12.44 -20.44
N ASN A 297 11.77 13.06 -19.46
CA ASN A 297 12.15 14.34 -18.87
C ASN A 297 12.03 14.31 -17.33
N GLU A 298 13.00 13.67 -16.67
CA GLU A 298 13.24 13.80 -15.22
C GLU A 298 13.80 15.20 -14.85
N VAL A 299 13.14 16.28 -15.29
CA VAL A 299 13.61 17.67 -15.13
C VAL A 299 13.13 18.28 -13.81
N ASP A 300 11.96 17.86 -13.31
CA ASP A 300 11.46 18.27 -12.00
C ASP A 300 12.15 17.47 -10.89
N GLU A 301 13.11 18.13 -10.22
CA GLU A 301 13.88 17.52 -9.13
C GLU A 301 13.11 17.38 -7.80
N GLU A 302 11.88 17.91 -7.73
CA GLU A 302 11.01 17.96 -6.54
C GLU A 302 9.69 17.21 -6.75
N MET A 303 9.36 16.32 -5.81
CA MET A 303 8.08 15.60 -5.79
C MET A 303 7.02 16.41 -5.04
N GLN A 304 5.75 16.19 -5.36
CA GLN A 304 4.60 16.89 -4.76
C GLN A 304 3.86 16.00 -3.76
N VAL A 305 3.14 16.63 -2.83
CA VAL A 305 2.30 15.95 -1.83
C VAL A 305 1.04 15.38 -2.48
N GLY A 306 0.77 14.10 -2.25
CA GLY A 306 -0.52 13.48 -2.54
C GLY A 306 -1.54 13.73 -1.42
N HIS A 307 -2.82 13.56 -1.72
CA HIS A 307 -3.88 13.46 -0.72
C HIS A 307 -4.30 11.99 -0.55
N ALA A 308 -4.87 11.61 0.60
CA ALA A 308 -5.41 10.26 0.73
C ALA A 308 -6.51 10.02 -0.31
N GLY A 309 -6.61 8.78 -0.78
CA GLY A 309 -7.47 8.44 -1.90
C GLY A 309 -6.90 8.83 -3.27
N LEU A 310 -5.85 9.65 -3.38
CA LEU A 310 -5.16 9.89 -4.66
C LEU A 310 -4.46 8.61 -5.14
N PHE A 311 -3.72 7.94 -4.26
CA PHE A 311 -3.05 6.68 -4.57
C PHE A 311 -4.06 5.61 -5.00
N GLU A 312 -5.14 5.46 -4.24
CA GLU A 312 -6.19 4.48 -4.50
C GLU A 312 -6.97 4.83 -5.78
N SER A 313 -7.37 6.09 -5.99
CA SER A 313 -8.06 6.52 -7.22
C SER A 313 -7.20 6.35 -8.46
N MET A 314 -5.91 6.65 -8.41
CA MET A 314 -4.99 6.43 -9.54
C MET A 314 -4.78 4.94 -9.79
N SER A 315 -4.60 4.12 -8.75
CA SER A 315 -4.48 2.66 -8.87
C SER A 315 -5.72 2.02 -9.49
N LEU A 316 -6.92 2.42 -9.04
CA LEU A 316 -8.19 1.97 -9.61
C LEU A 316 -8.40 2.48 -11.04
N GLY A 317 -8.00 3.72 -11.32
CA GLY A 317 -7.99 4.32 -12.65
C GLY A 317 -7.09 3.59 -13.65
N THR A 318 -5.91 3.16 -13.22
CA THR A 318 -4.99 2.34 -14.03
C THR A 318 -5.62 0.99 -14.38
N LYS A 319 -6.31 0.33 -13.44
CA LYS A 319 -7.08 -0.90 -13.73
C LYS A 319 -8.19 -0.68 -14.75
N VAL A 320 -8.86 0.47 -14.74
CA VAL A 320 -9.88 0.84 -15.75
C VAL A 320 -9.24 1.00 -17.14
N LEU A 321 -8.11 1.72 -17.22
CA LEU A 321 -7.39 1.90 -18.49
C LEU A 321 -6.83 0.59 -19.04
N GLU A 322 -6.29 -0.27 -18.17
CA GLU A 322 -5.76 -1.57 -18.56
C GLU A 322 -6.86 -2.47 -19.12
N ALA A 323 -8.01 -2.57 -18.45
CA ALA A 323 -9.16 -3.32 -18.92
C ALA A 323 -9.67 -2.84 -20.28
N PHE A 324 -9.71 -1.53 -20.54
CA PHE A 324 -10.03 -1.00 -21.87
C PHE A 324 -8.92 -1.29 -22.89
N GLY A 325 -7.64 -1.23 -22.52
CA GLY A 325 -6.50 -1.52 -23.39
C GLY A 325 -6.37 -2.99 -23.79
N ARG A 326 -6.63 -3.92 -22.88
CA ARG A 326 -6.35 -5.37 -23.00
C ARG A 326 -6.83 -6.00 -24.32
N PRO A 327 -8.08 -5.78 -24.80
CA PRO A 327 -8.55 -6.35 -26.06
C PRO A 327 -7.71 -6.02 -27.29
N ARG A 328 -7.10 -4.82 -27.34
CA ARG A 328 -6.26 -4.42 -28.48
C ARG A 328 -4.93 -5.16 -28.49
N LEU A 329 -4.42 -5.51 -27.31
CA LEU A 329 -3.16 -6.23 -27.13
C LEU A 329 -3.33 -7.74 -27.32
N THR A 330 -4.39 -8.32 -26.75
CA THR A 330 -4.60 -9.78 -26.70
C THR A 330 -5.53 -10.33 -27.79
N LYS A 331 -6.25 -9.44 -28.49
CA LYS A 331 -7.34 -9.75 -29.46
C LYS A 331 -8.52 -10.49 -28.85
N SER A 332 -8.80 -10.25 -27.56
CA SER A 332 -9.98 -10.81 -26.88
C SER A 332 -11.26 -10.02 -27.16
N THR A 333 -12.40 -10.69 -27.05
CA THR A 333 -13.75 -10.10 -26.93
C THR A 333 -14.46 -10.72 -25.71
N PRO A 334 -14.14 -10.28 -24.48
CA PRO A 334 -14.52 -11.04 -23.28
C PRO A 334 -16.01 -11.30 -23.08
N ALA A 335 -16.90 -10.40 -23.54
CA ALA A 335 -18.34 -10.62 -23.51
C ALA A 335 -18.74 -11.88 -24.31
N ASP A 336 -18.33 -11.98 -25.58
CA ASP A 336 -18.59 -13.15 -26.43
C ASP A 336 -18.01 -14.44 -25.82
N GLY A 337 -16.84 -14.34 -25.17
CA GLY A 337 -16.18 -15.46 -24.50
C GLY A 337 -16.99 -15.98 -23.30
N LEU A 338 -17.54 -15.07 -22.49
CA LEU A 338 -18.42 -15.42 -21.37
C LEU A 338 -19.75 -16.02 -21.87
N ASP A 339 -20.36 -15.44 -22.90
CA ASP A 339 -21.60 -15.94 -23.51
C ASP A 339 -21.41 -17.36 -24.06
N GLN A 340 -20.30 -17.63 -24.77
CA GLN A 340 -19.96 -18.98 -25.26
C GLN A 340 -19.75 -20.02 -24.14
N LEU A 341 -19.33 -19.58 -22.96
CA LEU A 341 -19.16 -20.42 -21.77
C LEU A 341 -20.44 -20.51 -20.91
N GLY A 342 -21.49 -19.75 -21.24
CA GLY A 342 -22.68 -19.61 -20.41
C GLY A 342 -22.35 -19.07 -19.02
N LEU A 343 -21.53 -18.02 -18.95
CA LEU A 343 -21.12 -17.34 -17.72
C LEU A 343 -21.54 -15.87 -17.74
N SER A 344 -21.84 -15.32 -16.57
CA SER A 344 -21.88 -13.87 -16.35
C SER A 344 -20.55 -13.37 -15.79
N TRP A 345 -20.26 -12.07 -15.86
CA TRP A 345 -19.13 -11.49 -15.09
C TRP A 345 -19.29 -11.75 -13.58
N ARG A 346 -20.53 -11.86 -13.09
CA ARG A 346 -20.86 -12.21 -11.69
C ARG A 346 -20.39 -13.60 -11.32
N ASP A 347 -20.31 -14.52 -12.29
CA ASP A 347 -19.79 -15.86 -12.06
C ASP A 347 -18.28 -15.88 -11.78
N LEU A 348 -17.56 -14.82 -12.16
CA LEU A 348 -16.13 -14.63 -11.97
C LEU A 348 -15.79 -13.74 -10.75
N LEU A 349 -16.77 -13.48 -9.88
CA LEU A 349 -16.51 -12.86 -8.59
C LEU A 349 -15.74 -13.84 -7.70
N GLU A 350 -14.66 -13.34 -7.12
CA GLU A 350 -13.87 -14.07 -6.13
C GLU A 350 -14.61 -14.09 -4.79
N PRO A 351 -14.46 -15.13 -3.97
CA PRO A 351 -15.11 -15.18 -2.68
C PRO A 351 -14.59 -14.02 -1.81
N VAL A 352 -15.50 -13.17 -1.34
CA VAL A 352 -15.20 -12.27 -0.22
C VAL A 352 -14.84 -13.16 0.97
N VAL A 353 -13.64 -12.98 1.53
CA VAL A 353 -13.23 -13.69 2.75
C VAL A 353 -14.26 -13.37 3.82
N ALA A 354 -14.98 -14.40 4.28
CA ALA A 354 -16.16 -14.19 5.11
C ALA A 354 -15.78 -13.52 6.43
N ALA A 355 -16.62 -12.59 6.88
CA ALA A 355 -16.47 -11.83 8.13
C ALA A 355 -16.72 -12.70 9.37
N GLY A 356 -15.84 -13.69 9.57
CA GLY A 356 -15.62 -14.46 10.79
C GLY A 356 -14.18 -14.36 11.30
N LEU A 357 -13.28 -13.84 10.46
CA LEU A 357 -12.14 -13.03 10.89
C LEU A 357 -12.61 -11.59 10.70
N GLU A 358 -12.61 -10.76 11.75
CA GLU A 358 -13.10 -9.38 11.60
C GLU A 358 -12.23 -8.63 10.59
N PRO A 359 -12.80 -8.10 9.50
CA PRO A 359 -12.15 -7.01 8.79
C PRO A 359 -12.15 -5.84 9.76
N VAL A 360 -10.97 -5.41 10.21
CA VAL A 360 -10.80 -4.15 10.96
C VAL A 360 -10.99 -2.96 10.01
N ILE A 361 -12.21 -2.86 9.48
CA ILE A 361 -12.75 -1.75 8.71
C ILE A 361 -13.88 -1.13 9.55
N THR A 362 -13.59 -0.89 10.83
CA THR A 362 -14.21 0.25 11.52
C THR A 362 -13.80 1.50 10.77
N ALA A 363 -14.77 2.27 10.25
CA ALA A 363 -14.52 3.53 9.58
C ALA A 363 -13.80 4.52 10.53
N GLY A 364 -12.48 4.55 10.40
CA GLY A 364 -11.53 5.43 11.09
C GLY A 364 -10.34 5.61 10.17
N ALA A 365 -9.76 6.82 10.16
CA ALA A 365 -8.73 7.19 9.20
C ALA A 365 -7.56 6.19 9.23
N GLY A 366 -7.20 5.65 8.06
CA GLY A 366 -6.09 4.71 7.90
C GLY A 366 -6.41 3.31 7.37
N GLY A 367 -7.59 3.09 6.78
CA GLY A 367 -8.07 1.79 6.27
C GLY A 367 -7.01 0.92 5.60
N GLU A 368 -6.51 -0.07 6.36
CA GLU A 368 -5.37 -0.89 5.99
C GLU A 368 -5.79 -2.02 5.03
N ILE A 369 -5.05 -2.18 3.95
CA ILE A 369 -5.31 -3.16 2.90
C ILE A 369 -4.26 -4.25 3.03
N ASP A 370 -4.66 -5.49 3.32
CA ASP A 370 -3.73 -6.62 3.19
C ASP A 370 -3.44 -6.85 1.70
N ARG A 371 -2.23 -6.45 1.30
CA ARG A 371 -1.70 -6.51 -0.06
C ARG A 371 -0.98 -7.83 -0.37
N THR A 372 -0.92 -8.76 0.58
CA THR A 372 -0.19 -10.04 0.45
C THR A 372 -1.08 -11.24 0.09
N VAL A 373 -2.40 -11.08 0.17
CA VAL A 373 -3.37 -12.13 -0.18
C VAL A 373 -3.35 -12.38 -1.69
N LEU A 374 -2.85 -13.56 -2.08
CA LEU A 374 -2.86 -14.02 -3.46
C LEU A 374 -4.30 -14.11 -4.02
N SER A 375 -4.52 -13.60 -5.23
CA SER A 375 -5.80 -13.66 -5.95
C SER A 375 -6.38 -15.08 -5.98
N SER A 376 -7.69 -15.22 -5.91
CA SER A 376 -8.32 -16.54 -5.91
C SER A 376 -8.28 -17.17 -7.30
N LEU A 377 -8.01 -18.49 -7.38
CA LEU A 377 -8.04 -19.24 -8.63
C LEU A 377 -9.42 -19.84 -8.94
N LEU A 378 -10.43 -19.64 -8.09
CA LEU A 378 -11.79 -20.16 -8.32
C LEU A 378 -12.46 -19.62 -9.61
N PRO A 379 -12.27 -18.35 -10.04
CA PRO A 379 -12.73 -17.90 -11.35
C PRO A 379 -12.10 -18.70 -12.51
N LEU A 380 -10.81 -19.01 -12.42
CA LEU A 380 -10.09 -19.84 -13.39
C LEU A 380 -10.60 -21.29 -13.39
N GLU A 381 -10.77 -21.89 -12.20
CA GLU A 381 -11.39 -23.21 -12.05
C GLU A 381 -12.76 -23.28 -12.76
N LYS A 382 -13.59 -22.25 -12.57
CA LYS A 382 -14.95 -22.20 -13.13
C LYS A 382 -14.94 -22.08 -14.65
N VAL A 383 -14.03 -21.29 -15.22
CA VAL A 383 -13.78 -21.22 -16.68
C VAL A 383 -13.35 -22.59 -17.22
N VAL A 384 -12.38 -23.27 -16.57
CA VAL A 384 -11.92 -24.60 -16.98
C VAL A 384 -13.05 -25.64 -16.89
N LYS A 385 -13.89 -25.60 -15.84
CA LYS A 385 -15.09 -26.47 -15.72
C LYS A 385 -16.11 -26.21 -16.82
N ARG A 386 -16.35 -24.96 -17.21
CA ARG A 386 -17.24 -24.65 -18.36
C ARG A 386 -16.67 -25.15 -19.68
N LEU A 387 -15.37 -24.95 -19.93
CA LEU A 387 -14.69 -25.49 -21.12
C LEU A 387 -14.81 -27.02 -21.20
N ALA A 388 -14.60 -27.72 -20.07
CA ALA A 388 -14.79 -29.17 -19.99
C ALA A 388 -16.22 -29.60 -20.35
N ALA A 389 -17.23 -28.85 -19.88
CA ALA A 389 -18.65 -29.11 -20.12
C ALA A 389 -19.12 -28.78 -21.56
N MET A 390 -18.32 -28.07 -22.38
CA MET A 390 -18.66 -27.82 -23.79
C MET A 390 -18.74 -29.13 -24.57
N LYS A 391 -19.90 -29.39 -25.19
CA LYS A 391 -20.18 -30.61 -25.97
C LYS A 391 -19.29 -30.78 -27.20
N ASN A 392 -18.88 -29.67 -27.83
CA ASN A 392 -18.01 -29.69 -29.01
C ASN A 392 -16.59 -29.23 -28.61
N PRO A 393 -15.57 -30.10 -28.62
CA PRO A 393 -14.20 -29.70 -28.30
C PRO A 393 -13.65 -28.59 -29.21
N ALA A 394 -14.07 -28.52 -30.47
CA ALA A 394 -13.58 -27.52 -31.43
C ALA A 394 -14.02 -26.08 -31.07
N THR A 395 -15.08 -25.90 -30.27
CA THR A 395 -15.52 -24.56 -29.83
C THR A 395 -14.79 -24.06 -28.58
N ARG A 396 -13.97 -24.90 -27.93
CA ARG A 396 -13.23 -24.51 -26.71
C ARG A 396 -12.14 -23.47 -27.01
N GLY A 397 -11.36 -23.68 -28.08
CA GLY A 397 -10.31 -22.74 -28.50
C GLY A 397 -10.85 -21.33 -28.81
N PRO A 398 -11.90 -21.19 -29.64
CA PRO A 398 -12.60 -19.92 -29.84
C PRO A 398 -13.11 -19.28 -28.54
N ALA A 399 -13.71 -20.04 -27.62
CA ALA A 399 -14.19 -19.49 -26.35
C ALA A 399 -13.04 -18.94 -25.48
N VAL A 400 -11.89 -19.64 -25.41
CA VAL A 400 -10.70 -19.15 -24.72
C VAL A 400 -10.10 -17.93 -25.41
N ARG A 401 -10.02 -17.91 -26.76
CA ARG A 401 -9.55 -16.73 -27.51
C ARG A 401 -10.43 -15.51 -27.25
N ASN A 402 -11.74 -15.67 -27.30
CA ASN A 402 -12.64 -14.54 -27.08
C ASN A 402 -12.55 -14.07 -25.62
N LEU A 403 -12.44 -14.98 -24.63
CA LEU A 403 -12.31 -14.57 -23.23
C LEU A 403 -10.95 -13.94 -22.88
N LEU A 404 -9.84 -14.56 -23.29
CA LEU A 404 -8.48 -14.30 -22.78
C LEU A 404 -7.43 -14.01 -23.89
N GLY A 405 -7.85 -13.96 -25.14
CA GLY A 405 -7.00 -13.68 -26.30
C GLY A 405 -6.10 -14.83 -26.72
N ASP A 406 -5.19 -14.55 -27.67
CA ASP A 406 -4.23 -15.54 -28.19
C ASP A 406 -3.29 -16.08 -27.09
N LEU A 407 -2.86 -15.23 -26.14
CA LEU A 407 -2.01 -15.62 -25.02
C LEU A 407 -2.72 -16.57 -24.04
N GLY A 408 -4.01 -16.34 -23.76
CA GLY A 408 -4.80 -17.21 -22.90
C GLY A 408 -4.90 -18.64 -23.40
N ILE A 409 -4.99 -18.84 -24.73
CA ILE A 409 -4.92 -20.19 -25.32
C ILE A 409 -3.55 -20.81 -25.03
N GLN A 410 -2.47 -20.11 -25.37
CA GLN A 410 -1.11 -20.61 -25.19
C GLN A 410 -0.83 -20.99 -23.72
N TRP A 411 -1.24 -20.16 -22.77
CA TRP A 411 -1.00 -20.41 -21.35
C TRP A 411 -1.83 -21.57 -20.80
N LEU A 412 -3.08 -21.74 -21.26
CA LEU A 412 -3.91 -22.88 -20.88
C LEU A 412 -3.36 -24.19 -21.48
N GLU A 413 -2.83 -24.16 -22.70
CA GLU A 413 -2.09 -25.27 -23.30
C GLU A 413 -0.77 -25.57 -22.55
N GLU A 414 -0.01 -24.54 -22.15
CA GLU A 414 1.22 -24.69 -21.35
C GLU A 414 0.92 -25.34 -19.99
N LEU A 415 -0.15 -24.96 -19.29
CA LEU A 415 -0.59 -25.63 -18.05
C LEU A 415 -1.04 -27.08 -18.29
N SER A 416 -1.88 -27.30 -19.30
CA SER A 416 -2.39 -28.64 -19.63
C SER A 416 -1.25 -29.59 -20.02
N ARG A 417 -0.26 -29.09 -20.77
CA ARG A 417 0.98 -29.80 -21.10
C ARG A 417 1.86 -29.99 -19.86
N GLY A 418 1.96 -28.98 -19.00
CA GLY A 418 2.72 -29.02 -17.75
C GLY A 418 2.26 -30.08 -16.75
N LEU A 419 1.00 -30.53 -16.81
CA LEU A 419 0.50 -31.65 -16.02
C LEU A 419 0.88 -33.04 -16.55
N ALA A 420 1.10 -33.16 -17.87
CA ALA A 420 1.27 -34.45 -18.54
C ALA A 420 2.68 -34.65 -19.15
N ALA A 421 3.50 -33.61 -19.23
CA ALA A 421 4.84 -33.67 -19.77
C ALA A 421 5.80 -34.38 -18.78
N PRO A 422 6.67 -35.28 -19.26
CA PRO A 422 7.67 -35.92 -18.41
C PRO A 422 8.64 -34.87 -17.84
N LEU A 423 8.91 -34.95 -16.54
CA LEU A 423 9.95 -34.16 -15.88
C LEU A 423 11.20 -35.01 -15.58
N ASP A 424 12.22 -34.39 -15.00
CA ASP A 424 13.33 -35.14 -14.42
C ASP A 424 12.84 -36.04 -13.27
N PRO A 425 13.56 -37.14 -12.95
CA PRO A 425 13.10 -38.11 -11.96
C PRO A 425 12.82 -37.54 -10.57
N ASN A 426 13.52 -36.47 -10.16
CA ASN A 426 13.31 -35.87 -8.84
C ASN A 426 12.03 -35.01 -8.84
N GLN A 427 11.82 -34.22 -9.88
CA GLN A 427 10.57 -33.47 -10.06
C GLN A 427 9.36 -34.39 -10.28
N GLU A 428 9.50 -35.53 -10.94
CA GLU A 428 8.38 -36.47 -11.13
C GLU A 428 7.94 -37.11 -9.80
N VAL A 429 8.88 -37.37 -8.87
CA VAL A 429 8.56 -37.78 -7.49
C VAL A 429 7.83 -36.67 -6.75
N LEU A 430 8.28 -35.42 -6.85
CA LEU A 430 7.62 -34.26 -6.22
C LEU A 430 6.22 -34.00 -6.80
N ARG A 431 6.05 -34.10 -8.12
CA ARG A 431 4.76 -34.02 -8.80
C ARG A 431 3.83 -35.12 -8.32
N THR A 432 4.29 -36.38 -8.32
CA THR A 432 3.48 -37.54 -7.91
C THR A 432 3.02 -37.41 -6.46
N ALA A 433 3.91 -36.97 -5.55
CA ALA A 433 3.56 -36.69 -4.16
C ALA A 433 2.52 -35.55 -4.04
N SER A 434 2.70 -34.47 -4.82
CA SER A 434 1.80 -33.31 -4.83
C SER A 434 0.42 -33.64 -5.41
N LEU A 435 0.35 -34.35 -6.54
CA LEU A 435 -0.87 -34.86 -7.16
C LEU A 435 -1.64 -35.78 -6.21
N LYS A 436 -0.94 -36.69 -5.52
CA LYS A 436 -1.53 -37.56 -4.49
C LYS A 436 -2.08 -36.75 -3.31
N ARG A 437 -1.36 -35.70 -2.86
CA ARG A 437 -1.80 -34.79 -1.78
C ARG A 437 -3.09 -34.04 -2.12
N ILE A 438 -3.28 -33.66 -3.39
CA ILE A 438 -4.48 -32.97 -3.88
C ILE A 438 -5.58 -33.91 -4.40
N GLY A 439 -5.39 -35.22 -4.31
CA GLY A 439 -6.38 -36.24 -4.68
C GLY A 439 -6.59 -36.44 -6.17
N VAL A 440 -5.63 -36.07 -7.02
CA VAL A 440 -5.69 -36.26 -8.48
C VAL A 440 -4.75 -37.39 -8.89
N THR A 441 -5.24 -38.37 -9.65
CA THR A 441 -4.42 -39.49 -10.11
C THR A 441 -3.88 -39.27 -11.53
N PRO A 442 -2.78 -39.93 -11.94
CA PRO A 442 -2.32 -39.93 -13.33
C PRO A 442 -3.36 -40.45 -14.33
N ALA A 443 -4.28 -41.32 -13.90
CA ALA A 443 -5.37 -41.83 -14.74
C ALA A 443 -6.44 -40.75 -15.03
N ASP A 444 -6.70 -39.87 -14.07
CA ASP A 444 -7.60 -38.72 -14.26
C ASP A 444 -7.03 -37.73 -15.28
N LEU A 445 -5.72 -37.46 -15.20
CA LEU A 445 -5.01 -36.60 -16.14
C LEU A 445 -5.05 -37.13 -17.58
N ALA A 446 -4.89 -38.44 -17.76
CA ALA A 446 -4.92 -39.08 -19.07
C ALA A 446 -6.33 -39.17 -19.69
N SER A 447 -7.36 -39.41 -18.85
CA SER A 447 -8.74 -39.63 -19.32
C SER A 447 -9.58 -38.36 -19.40
N GLN A 448 -9.36 -37.39 -18.51
CA GLN A 448 -10.17 -36.18 -18.37
C GLN A 448 -9.29 -34.95 -18.03
N PRO A 449 -8.44 -34.48 -18.96
CA PRO A 449 -7.43 -33.46 -18.67
C PRO A 449 -8.01 -32.12 -18.19
N LEU A 450 -9.14 -31.64 -18.74
CA LEU A 450 -9.75 -30.38 -18.29
C LEU A 450 -10.44 -30.50 -16.91
N PRO A 451 -11.29 -31.53 -16.63
CA PRO A 451 -11.77 -31.78 -15.27
C PRO A 451 -10.65 -31.96 -14.25
N ALA A 452 -9.58 -32.70 -14.59
CA ALA A 452 -8.45 -32.90 -13.69
C ALA A 452 -7.70 -31.57 -13.44
N LEU A 453 -7.42 -30.77 -14.47
CA LEU A 453 -6.85 -29.42 -14.34
C LEU A 453 -7.70 -28.53 -13.42
N ALA A 454 -9.03 -28.54 -13.55
CA ALA A 454 -9.90 -27.80 -12.64
C ALA A 454 -9.77 -28.27 -11.19
N ASN A 455 -9.72 -29.59 -10.94
CA ASN A 455 -9.54 -30.13 -9.59
C ASN A 455 -8.17 -29.74 -8.99
N VAL A 456 -7.10 -29.72 -9.80
CA VAL A 456 -5.78 -29.21 -9.39
C VAL A 456 -5.87 -27.73 -8.98
N ILE A 457 -6.49 -26.89 -9.81
CA ILE A 457 -6.65 -25.45 -9.56
C ILE A 457 -7.46 -25.21 -8.27
N HIS A 458 -8.56 -25.94 -8.08
CA HIS A 458 -9.38 -25.88 -6.87
C HIS A 458 -8.57 -26.19 -5.60
N SER A 459 -7.78 -27.27 -5.63
CA SER A 459 -6.95 -27.66 -4.48
C SER A 459 -5.82 -26.66 -4.21
N LEU A 460 -5.22 -26.06 -5.23
CA LEU A 460 -4.21 -25.00 -5.08
C LEU A 460 -4.80 -23.71 -4.49
N ASP A 461 -6.01 -23.32 -4.88
CA ASP A 461 -6.74 -22.21 -4.26
C ASP A 461 -7.04 -22.48 -2.78
N ALA A 462 -7.49 -23.69 -2.45
CA ALA A 462 -7.75 -24.12 -1.08
C ALA A 462 -6.48 -24.21 -0.21
N ILE A 463 -5.31 -24.48 -0.81
CA ILE A 463 -4.00 -24.40 -0.14
C ILE A 463 -3.64 -22.93 0.10
N GLY A 464 -3.75 -22.07 -0.91
CA GLY A 464 -3.45 -20.64 -0.77
C GLY A 464 -4.27 -19.93 0.31
N ARG A 465 -5.56 -20.28 0.44
CA ARG A 465 -6.45 -19.76 1.49
C ARG A 465 -6.18 -20.27 2.91
N LYS A 466 -5.26 -21.22 3.11
CA LYS A 466 -4.96 -21.83 4.43
C LYS A 466 -3.67 -21.32 5.08
N GLY A 467 -2.94 -20.39 4.45
CA GLY A 467 -1.76 -19.73 5.03
C GLY A 467 -0.71 -20.70 5.60
N VAL A 468 -0.33 -21.69 4.79
CA VAL A 468 0.57 -22.79 5.23
C VAL A 468 2.05 -22.40 5.06
N SER A 469 2.95 -23.13 5.72
CA SER A 469 4.41 -22.93 5.68
C SER A 469 5.00 -22.83 4.26
N GLN A 470 6.21 -22.29 4.14
CA GLN A 470 6.90 -22.04 2.86
C GLN A 470 6.91 -23.27 1.91
N SER A 471 7.16 -24.47 2.45
CA SER A 471 7.14 -25.75 1.72
C SER A 471 5.75 -26.19 1.23
N ASP A 472 4.70 -25.70 1.89
CA ASP A 472 3.29 -26.00 1.63
C ASP A 472 2.56 -24.84 0.93
N SER A 473 3.29 -23.77 0.57
CA SER A 473 2.73 -22.61 -0.12
C SER A 473 2.12 -22.98 -1.48
N ARG A 474 1.07 -22.25 -1.89
CA ARG A 474 0.41 -22.43 -3.21
C ARG A 474 1.44 -22.44 -4.34
N GLN A 475 2.42 -21.56 -4.28
CA GLN A 475 3.47 -21.42 -5.28
C GLN A 475 4.41 -22.63 -5.33
N ALA A 476 4.85 -23.15 -4.17
CA ALA A 476 5.69 -24.34 -4.11
C ALA A 476 4.97 -25.58 -4.66
N VAL A 477 3.70 -25.80 -4.27
CA VAL A 477 2.89 -26.93 -4.78
C VAL A 477 2.58 -26.76 -6.26
N ALA A 478 2.28 -25.54 -6.73
CA ALA A 478 2.08 -25.27 -8.16
C ALA A 478 3.36 -25.53 -8.97
N ALA A 479 4.53 -25.12 -8.48
CA ALA A 479 5.82 -25.40 -9.12
C ALA A 479 6.12 -26.90 -9.18
N ALA A 480 5.84 -27.66 -8.11
CA ALA A 480 5.98 -29.11 -8.11
C ALA A 480 5.02 -29.82 -9.08
N VAL A 481 3.82 -29.29 -9.31
CA VAL A 481 2.80 -29.89 -10.18
C VAL A 481 3.01 -29.55 -11.66
N PHE A 482 3.21 -28.27 -11.97
CA PHE A 482 3.26 -27.71 -13.33
C PHE A 482 4.67 -27.39 -13.84
N GLY A 483 5.71 -27.48 -12.99
CA GLY A 483 7.06 -27.07 -13.33
C GLY A 483 7.11 -25.60 -13.78
N PRO A 484 7.87 -25.26 -14.84
CA PRO A 484 7.96 -23.90 -15.37
C PRO A 484 6.63 -23.27 -15.81
N ALA A 485 5.58 -24.07 -16.03
CA ALA A 485 4.25 -23.57 -16.39
C ALA A 485 3.47 -23.01 -15.18
N ALA A 486 3.89 -23.26 -13.94
CA ALA A 486 3.17 -22.83 -12.72
C ALA A 486 2.82 -21.33 -12.71
N ARG A 487 3.74 -20.47 -13.19
CA ARG A 487 3.54 -19.01 -13.30
C ARG A 487 2.31 -18.62 -14.13
N ARG A 488 1.82 -19.49 -15.02
CA ARG A 488 0.65 -19.22 -15.86
C ARG A 488 -0.68 -19.26 -15.11
N LEU A 489 -0.73 -19.88 -13.93
CA LEU A 489 -1.93 -19.86 -13.08
C LEU A 489 -2.29 -18.42 -12.70
N GLU A 490 -1.30 -17.68 -12.20
CA GLU A 490 -1.47 -16.29 -11.78
C GLU A 490 -1.78 -15.39 -12.99
N SER A 491 -1.05 -15.54 -14.11
CA SER A 491 -1.32 -14.78 -15.34
C SER A 491 -2.72 -15.02 -15.90
N LEU A 492 -3.23 -16.26 -15.87
CA LEU A 492 -4.59 -16.56 -16.32
C LEU A 492 -5.67 -16.08 -15.34
N ALA A 493 -5.40 -16.09 -14.03
CA ALA A 493 -6.30 -15.50 -13.03
C ALA A 493 -6.41 -13.99 -13.21
N GLU A 494 -5.29 -13.30 -13.48
CA GLU A 494 -5.24 -11.87 -13.81
C GLU A 494 -6.03 -11.55 -15.10
N GLU A 495 -5.80 -12.27 -16.21
CA GLU A 495 -6.58 -12.05 -17.45
C GLU A 495 -8.08 -12.27 -17.23
N ILE A 496 -8.49 -13.22 -16.39
CA ILE A 496 -9.91 -13.43 -16.05
C ILE A 496 -10.46 -12.28 -15.22
N ALA A 497 -9.67 -11.70 -14.30
CA ALA A 497 -10.06 -10.51 -13.56
C ALA A 497 -10.19 -9.28 -14.49
N THR A 498 -9.23 -9.06 -15.38
CA THR A 498 -9.27 -7.94 -16.36
C THR A 498 -10.41 -8.12 -17.38
N ALA A 499 -10.66 -9.35 -17.83
CA ALA A 499 -11.82 -9.70 -18.66
C ALA A 499 -13.15 -9.40 -17.95
N ARG A 500 -13.30 -9.80 -16.68
CA ARG A 500 -14.46 -9.48 -15.82
C ARG A 500 -14.64 -7.97 -15.71
N THR A 501 -13.59 -7.22 -15.36
CA THR A 501 -13.61 -5.76 -15.21
C THR A 501 -14.06 -5.08 -16.50
N LEU A 502 -13.55 -5.51 -17.67
CA LEU A 502 -13.98 -4.96 -18.96
C LEU A 502 -15.47 -5.22 -19.26
N VAL A 503 -15.98 -6.42 -18.97
CA VAL A 503 -17.41 -6.72 -19.18
C VAL A 503 -18.29 -5.86 -18.26
N VAL A 504 -17.85 -5.55 -17.05
CA VAL A 504 -18.56 -4.60 -16.17
C VAL A 504 -18.48 -3.18 -16.72
N LEU A 505 -17.31 -2.71 -17.15
CA LEU A 505 -17.11 -1.38 -17.74
C LEU A 505 -17.96 -1.16 -18.99
N ASN A 506 -18.09 -2.17 -19.85
CA ASN A 506 -18.96 -2.12 -21.04
C ASN A 506 -20.46 -2.04 -20.70
N GLY A 507 -20.85 -2.36 -19.47
CA GLY A 507 -22.21 -2.19 -18.94
C GLY A 507 -22.49 -0.82 -18.34
N LEU A 508 -21.48 0.05 -18.21
CA LEU A 508 -21.60 1.44 -17.73
C LEU A 508 -21.68 2.43 -18.91
N GLN A 509 -22.26 3.61 -18.73
CA GLN A 509 -22.48 4.59 -19.80
C GLN A 509 -21.25 5.49 -20.05
N LEU A 510 -20.07 4.86 -20.14
CA LEU A 510 -18.78 5.55 -20.21
C LEU A 510 -18.42 5.99 -21.64
N ASP A 511 -18.01 7.25 -21.80
CA ASP A 511 -17.31 7.70 -23.02
C ASP A 511 -15.87 7.16 -23.02
N ARG A 512 -15.73 5.93 -23.50
CA ARG A 512 -14.46 5.20 -23.55
C ARG A 512 -13.32 5.99 -24.21
N LYS A 513 -13.60 6.84 -25.20
CA LYS A 513 -12.55 7.66 -25.85
C LYS A 513 -12.03 8.75 -24.93
N LYS A 514 -12.91 9.40 -24.16
CA LYS A 514 -12.49 10.38 -23.13
C LYS A 514 -11.76 9.71 -21.98
N VAL A 515 -12.20 8.52 -21.56
CA VAL A 515 -11.54 7.73 -20.51
C VAL A 515 -10.12 7.35 -20.94
N GLU A 516 -9.94 6.72 -22.11
CA GLU A 516 -8.62 6.33 -22.62
C GLU A 516 -7.66 7.53 -22.82
N ALA A 517 -8.18 8.74 -23.05
CA ALA A 517 -7.40 9.95 -23.28
C ALA A 517 -7.07 10.77 -22.00
N GLY A 518 -7.80 10.55 -20.90
CA GLY A 518 -7.73 11.42 -19.71
C GLY A 518 -6.74 10.99 -18.62
N GLY A 519 -6.02 9.88 -18.82
CA GLY A 519 -5.13 9.30 -17.80
C GLY A 519 -5.88 8.65 -16.63
N PRO A 520 -5.17 8.03 -15.66
CA PRO A 520 -5.80 7.21 -14.63
C PRO A 520 -6.82 7.97 -13.78
N ARG A 521 -6.55 9.25 -13.44
CA ARG A 521 -7.48 10.07 -12.64
C ARG A 521 -8.83 10.24 -13.31
N ALA A 522 -8.85 10.65 -14.58
CA ALA A 522 -10.08 10.84 -15.32
C ALA A 522 -10.81 9.51 -15.59
N ALA A 523 -10.07 8.42 -15.75
CA ALA A 523 -10.63 7.08 -15.87
C ALA A 523 -11.36 6.65 -14.59
N PHE A 524 -10.76 6.88 -13.41
CA PHE A 524 -11.42 6.66 -12.13
C PHE A 524 -12.62 7.58 -11.94
N ASP A 525 -12.49 8.89 -12.19
CA ASP A 525 -13.57 9.86 -12.03
C ASP A 525 -14.79 9.53 -12.91
N ALA A 526 -14.58 9.07 -14.14
CA ALA A 526 -15.66 8.63 -15.01
C ALA A 526 -16.42 7.41 -14.44
N VAL A 527 -15.70 6.40 -13.93
CA VAL A 527 -16.31 5.23 -13.27
C VAL A 527 -16.98 5.64 -11.94
N ARG A 528 -16.38 6.55 -11.18
CA ARG A 528 -16.91 7.06 -9.91
C ARG A 528 -18.28 7.73 -10.10
N ILE A 529 -18.48 8.48 -11.18
CA ILE A 529 -19.77 9.09 -11.52
C ILE A 529 -20.84 8.02 -11.74
N GLU A 530 -20.56 7.02 -12.59
CA GLU A 530 -21.50 5.92 -12.89
C GLU A 530 -21.81 5.06 -11.65
N VAL A 531 -20.81 4.73 -10.84
CA VAL A 531 -20.98 3.96 -9.59
C VAL A 531 -21.77 4.75 -8.55
N ALA A 532 -21.56 6.07 -8.45
CA ALA A 532 -22.32 6.92 -7.54
C ALA A 532 -23.79 7.07 -7.96
N ALA A 533 -24.08 6.95 -9.27
CA ALA A 533 -25.42 7.03 -9.83
C ALA A 533 -26.30 5.80 -9.56
N GLU A 534 -25.73 4.63 -9.23
CA GLU A 534 -26.50 3.43 -8.80
C GLU A 534 -27.04 3.63 -7.36
N PRO A 535 -28.36 3.79 -7.14
CA PRO A 535 -28.91 4.04 -5.81
C PRO A 535 -28.92 2.80 -4.89
N ASP A 536 -28.85 1.59 -5.44
CA ASP A 536 -28.90 0.35 -4.67
C ASP A 536 -27.50 -0.01 -4.13
N GLN A 537 -27.33 0.07 -2.81
CA GLN A 537 -26.06 -0.20 -2.14
C GLN A 537 -25.52 -1.62 -2.41
N ALA A 538 -26.40 -2.63 -2.55
CA ALA A 538 -25.98 -4.00 -2.81
C ALA A 538 -25.51 -4.17 -4.26
N LYS A 539 -26.20 -3.56 -5.23
CA LYS A 539 -25.72 -3.51 -6.62
C LYS A 539 -24.43 -2.72 -6.75
N ARG A 540 -24.31 -1.58 -6.07
CA ARG A 540 -23.08 -0.77 -6.04
C ARG A 540 -21.89 -1.57 -5.51
N ALA A 541 -22.07 -2.32 -4.41
CA ALA A 541 -21.04 -3.20 -3.88
C ALA A 541 -20.65 -4.31 -4.89
N LEU A 542 -21.62 -4.93 -5.57
CA LEU A 542 -21.36 -5.93 -6.61
C LEU A 542 -20.65 -5.36 -7.83
N LEU A 543 -21.01 -4.15 -8.29
CA LEU A 543 -20.31 -3.45 -9.37
C LEU A 543 -18.86 -3.18 -8.99
N LEU A 544 -18.61 -2.68 -7.78
CA LEU A 544 -17.27 -2.42 -7.26
C LEU A 544 -16.43 -3.69 -7.13
N GLN A 545 -17.02 -4.81 -6.73
CA GLN A 545 -16.35 -6.12 -6.74
C GLN A 545 -16.04 -6.60 -8.16
N GLY A 546 -16.96 -6.41 -9.10
CA GLY A 546 -16.76 -6.77 -10.51
C GLY A 546 -15.64 -5.98 -11.16
N LEU A 547 -15.56 -4.67 -10.87
CA LEU A 547 -14.54 -3.75 -11.39
C LEU A 547 -13.17 -3.98 -10.76
N PHE A 548 -13.09 -4.18 -9.45
CA PHE A 548 -11.83 -4.03 -8.69
C PHE A 548 -11.46 -5.23 -7.80
N GLY A 549 -12.20 -6.34 -7.88
CA GLY A 549 -11.97 -7.54 -7.07
C GLY A 549 -12.63 -7.48 -5.68
N PRO A 550 -12.43 -8.48 -4.81
CA PRO A 550 -13.19 -8.64 -3.57
C PRO A 550 -13.03 -7.46 -2.59
N GLN A 551 -11.86 -6.80 -2.60
CA GLN A 551 -11.58 -5.58 -1.81
C GLN A 551 -12.13 -4.29 -2.45
N GLY A 552 -12.68 -4.35 -3.67
CA GLY A 552 -13.13 -3.21 -4.47
C GLY A 552 -14.01 -2.18 -3.75
N PRO A 553 -15.01 -2.58 -2.94
CA PRO A 553 -15.81 -1.63 -2.16
C PRO A 553 -15.00 -0.83 -1.13
N ALA A 554 -14.01 -1.45 -0.47
CA ALA A 554 -13.14 -0.78 0.49
C ALA A 554 -12.12 0.14 -0.22
N LEU A 555 -11.51 -0.34 -1.31
CA LEU A 555 -10.62 0.46 -2.16
C LEU A 555 -11.31 1.70 -2.72
N TYR A 556 -12.57 1.56 -3.16
CA TYR A 556 -13.36 2.69 -3.66
C TYR A 556 -13.74 3.66 -2.55
N ALA A 557 -14.07 3.18 -1.34
CA ALA A 557 -14.33 4.04 -0.19
C ALA A 557 -13.09 4.86 0.19
N ALA A 558 -11.89 4.25 0.17
CA ALA A 558 -10.62 4.95 0.37
C ALA A 558 -10.35 5.96 -0.76
N ALA A 559 -10.52 5.55 -2.03
CA ALA A 559 -10.36 6.41 -3.21
C ALA A 559 -11.37 7.58 -3.32
N THR A 560 -12.44 7.57 -2.52
CA THR A 560 -13.47 8.62 -2.49
C THR A 560 -13.52 9.41 -1.18
N ALA A 561 -12.64 9.11 -0.22
CA ALA A 561 -12.44 9.94 0.96
C ALA A 561 -11.75 11.25 0.57
N VAL A 562 -12.49 12.37 0.62
CA VAL A 562 -11.96 13.68 0.21
C VAL A 562 -11.26 14.37 1.38
N HIS A 563 -9.93 14.47 1.30
CA HIS A 563 -9.09 15.23 2.21
C HIS A 563 -8.11 16.10 1.42
N GLU A 564 -8.51 17.34 1.07
CA GLU A 564 -7.58 18.30 0.47
C GLU A 564 -6.60 18.82 1.54
N GLY A 565 -5.35 18.40 1.47
CA GLY A 565 -4.30 18.86 2.38
C GLY A 565 -3.06 17.96 2.37
N ILE A 566 -2.15 18.23 3.32
CA ILE A 566 -1.06 17.31 3.66
C ILE A 566 -1.68 16.15 4.43
N ASP A 567 -2.15 15.14 3.69
CA ASP A 567 -2.75 13.98 4.31
C ASP A 567 -1.66 13.00 4.76
N HIS A 568 -1.67 12.74 6.05
CA HIS A 568 -0.74 11.88 6.73
C HIS A 568 -1.56 10.99 7.66
N ALA A 569 -1.47 9.69 7.44
CA ALA A 569 -2.25 8.73 8.21
C ALA A 569 -1.34 8.00 9.19
N TRP A 570 -1.66 8.08 10.48
CA TRP A 570 -1.16 7.13 11.46
C TRP A 570 -1.90 5.81 11.23
N VAL A 571 -1.21 4.86 10.60
CA VAL A 571 -1.72 3.55 10.25
C VAL A 571 -0.96 2.49 11.02
N PHE A 572 -1.65 1.44 11.44
CA PHE A 572 -0.94 0.22 11.79
C PHE A 572 -0.47 -0.41 10.47
N ARG A 573 0.72 -1.05 10.47
CA ARG A 573 1.23 -1.77 9.30
C ARG A 573 1.67 -3.15 9.75
N TYR A 574 0.83 -4.16 9.54
CA TYR A 574 1.20 -5.55 9.82
C TYR A 574 2.33 -5.99 8.86
N GLU A 575 3.39 -6.58 9.41
CA GLU A 575 4.31 -7.39 8.62
C GLU A 575 3.82 -8.83 8.68
N ASN A 576 3.14 -9.27 7.62
CA ASN A 576 3.05 -10.70 7.37
C ASN A 576 4.49 -11.18 7.14
N ASN A 577 5.02 -11.97 8.07
CA ASN A 577 6.37 -12.54 8.04
C ASN A 577 6.50 -13.57 6.90
N ALA A 578 6.60 -13.06 5.68
CA ALA A 578 6.72 -13.80 4.44
C ALA A 578 7.77 -13.12 3.54
N GLY A 579 8.98 -12.88 4.07
CA GLY A 579 9.98 -12.11 3.34
C GLY A 579 11.30 -11.79 4.05
N GLU A 580 11.95 -12.76 4.69
CA GLU A 580 13.42 -12.77 4.79
C GLU A 580 13.95 -14.13 4.25
N PRO A 581 15.16 -14.16 3.65
CA PRO A 581 15.62 -15.24 2.76
C PRO A 581 16.03 -16.55 3.45
#